data_AF-B8M806-F1
#
_entry.id   AF-B8M806-F1
#
_cell.length_a   1.000
_cell.length_b   1.000
_cell.length_c   1.000
_cell.angle_alpha   90.00
_cell.angle_beta   90.00
_cell.angle_gamma   90.00
#
_symmetry.space_group_name_H-M   'P 1'
#
loop_
_entity.id
_entity.type
_entity.pdbx_description
1 polymer ?
#
loop_
_entity_poly.entity_id
_entity_poly.type
_entity_poly.pdbx_seq_one_letter_code
_entity_poly.pdbx_strand_id
1 'polypeptide(L)'
;MSTMPLTNLLKITSKAAFERATKHPFLEAAGKGELPKEKLSQWLAQDRLYAQAYVRFIGAMLTKVVLPNNKQHMFDILVEALNNIQRELEFFDEVAMEYGLDITALSNQQSENQHSGASYFRPSFITRAYIDLFMSVSSPGVSLVEGMAVLYATEYVYLHAWKHAAGIMSHTAASCETLASPASFSTGAERDLDGGALRRKFIPNWSSPEFEKFVNRIGEVVDELAACIKGADVIETNRNQCIGWWRQILWLEEQFWPDVNEH
;
A
#
# COMPACT_ATOMS: atom_id res chain seq x y z
N MET A 1 -23.17 23.97 -11.03
CA MET A 1 -23.07 23.27 -9.73
C MET A 1 -21.67 22.68 -9.65
N SER A 2 -20.89 23.00 -8.62
CA SER A 2 -19.54 22.43 -8.48
C SER A 2 -19.68 20.93 -8.21
N THR A 3 -19.17 20.10 -9.12
CA THR A 3 -19.15 18.64 -8.93
C THR A 3 -18.17 18.31 -7.81
N MET A 4 -18.57 17.47 -6.86
CA MET A 4 -17.69 16.96 -5.79
C MET A 4 -16.37 16.44 -6.38
N PRO A 5 -15.19 16.82 -5.79
CA PRO A 5 -13.88 16.28 -6.19
C PRO A 5 -13.89 14.75 -6.24
N LEU A 6 -13.16 14.18 -7.19
CA LEU A 6 -13.15 12.74 -7.42
C LEU A 6 -12.58 12.01 -6.20
N THR A 7 -11.49 12.49 -5.60
CA THR A 7 -10.89 11.88 -4.41
C THR A 7 -11.88 11.84 -3.24
N ASN A 8 -12.67 12.91 -3.04
CA ASN A 8 -13.71 12.96 -2.02
C ASN A 8 -14.83 11.95 -2.29
N LEU A 9 -15.24 11.78 -3.55
CA LEU A 9 -16.20 10.75 -3.95
C LEU A 9 -15.69 9.35 -3.60
N LEU A 10 -14.42 9.05 -3.88
CA LEU A 10 -13.82 7.75 -3.55
C LEU A 10 -13.85 7.52 -2.03
N LYS A 11 -13.39 8.48 -1.23
CA LYS A 11 -13.34 8.38 0.24
C LYS A 11 -14.71 8.11 0.89
N ILE A 12 -15.78 8.72 0.37
CA ILE A 12 -17.12 8.48 0.93
C ILE A 12 -17.74 7.18 0.43
N THR A 13 -17.20 6.60 -0.63
CA THR A 13 -17.67 5.35 -1.23
C THR A 13 -17.05 4.16 -0.50
N SER A 14 -17.88 3.17 -0.14
CA SER A 14 -17.41 1.91 0.45
C SER A 14 -16.65 2.04 1.78
N LYS A 15 -17.07 2.95 2.67
CA LYS A 15 -16.44 3.19 3.99
C LYS A 15 -16.17 1.90 4.78
N ALA A 16 -17.12 0.98 4.83
CA ALA A 16 -16.95 -0.29 5.56
C ALA A 16 -15.83 -1.16 4.98
N ALA A 17 -15.65 -1.18 3.66
CA ALA A 17 -14.53 -1.90 3.03
C ALA A 17 -13.20 -1.20 3.30
N PHE A 18 -13.20 0.14 3.31
CA PHE A 18 -12.02 0.92 3.69
C PHE A 18 -11.58 0.64 5.13
N GLU A 19 -12.53 0.52 6.07
CA GLU A 19 -12.19 0.14 7.44
C GLU A 19 -11.59 -1.26 7.54
N ARG A 20 -12.12 -2.25 6.84
CA ARG A 20 -11.55 -3.62 6.85
C ARG A 20 -10.16 -3.66 6.21
N ALA A 21 -9.94 -2.91 5.14
CA ALA A 21 -8.64 -2.80 4.47
C ALA A 21 -7.56 -2.11 5.33
N THR A 22 -7.95 -1.17 6.21
CA THR A 22 -7.02 -0.33 6.98
C THR A 22 -6.93 -0.67 8.47
N LYS A 23 -7.82 -1.53 8.98
CA LYS A 23 -7.86 -1.97 10.39
C LYS A 23 -7.80 -3.50 10.47
N HIS A 24 -6.88 -4.08 9.72
CA HIS A 24 -6.68 -5.53 9.66
C HIS A 24 -5.95 -6.04 10.93
N PRO A 25 -6.23 -7.25 11.43
CA PRO A 25 -5.54 -7.84 12.59
C PRO A 25 -4.00 -7.84 12.48
N PHE A 26 -3.47 -7.98 11.26
CA PHE A 26 -2.04 -7.84 10.98
C PHE A 26 -1.48 -6.48 11.43
N LEU A 27 -2.18 -5.39 11.11
CA LEU A 27 -1.77 -4.02 11.46
C LEU A 27 -1.87 -3.76 12.96
N GLU A 28 -2.86 -4.36 13.62
CA GLU A 28 -2.99 -4.30 15.06
C GLU A 28 -1.83 -5.03 15.77
N ALA A 29 -1.52 -6.25 15.33
CA ALA A 29 -0.37 -7.03 15.83
C ALA A 29 0.96 -6.31 15.57
N ALA A 30 1.12 -5.70 14.38
CA ALA A 30 2.29 -4.90 14.04
C ALA A 30 2.49 -3.71 15.00
N GLY A 31 1.43 -2.95 15.28
CA GLY A 31 1.49 -1.83 16.23
C GLY A 31 1.81 -2.27 17.67
N LYS A 32 1.33 -3.46 18.07
CA LYS A 32 1.61 -4.04 19.40
C LYS A 32 3.02 -4.63 19.54
N GLY A 33 3.69 -4.95 18.43
CA GLY A 33 4.97 -5.69 18.43
C GLY A 33 4.78 -7.21 18.57
N GLU A 34 3.58 -7.70 18.26
CA GLU A 34 3.16 -9.09 18.44
C GLU A 34 3.21 -9.90 17.14
N LEU A 35 3.73 -9.34 16.04
CA LEU A 35 3.83 -10.04 14.76
C LEU A 35 5.16 -10.82 14.66
N PRO A 36 5.14 -12.15 14.43
CA PRO A 36 6.36 -12.94 14.26
C PRO A 36 7.14 -12.61 12.98
N LYS A 37 8.46 -12.85 12.99
CA LYS A 37 9.34 -12.66 11.82
C LYS A 37 8.90 -13.43 10.60
N GLU A 38 8.35 -14.64 10.78
CA GLU A 38 7.90 -15.50 9.69
C GLU A 38 6.73 -14.84 8.94
N LYS A 39 5.76 -14.30 9.68
CA LYS A 39 4.60 -13.58 9.12
C LYS A 39 5.01 -12.26 8.47
N LEU A 40 5.93 -11.53 9.11
CA LEU A 40 6.50 -10.33 8.52
C LEU A 40 7.23 -10.64 7.20
N SER A 41 8.00 -11.72 7.17
CA SER A 41 8.74 -12.16 5.97
C SER A 41 7.78 -12.55 4.84
N GLN A 42 6.70 -13.28 5.14
CA GLN A 42 5.67 -13.64 4.17
C GLN A 42 5.04 -12.40 3.51
N TRP A 43 4.66 -11.41 4.32
CA TRP A 43 4.14 -10.15 3.82
C TRP A 43 5.19 -9.41 2.97
N LEU A 44 6.39 -9.21 3.51
CA LEU A 44 7.47 -8.44 2.85
C LEU A 44 7.85 -9.05 1.49
N ALA A 45 7.89 -10.38 1.40
CA ALA A 45 8.18 -11.08 0.16
C ALA A 45 7.11 -10.78 -0.92
N GLN A 46 5.83 -10.78 -0.55
CA GLN A 46 4.73 -10.45 -1.47
C GLN A 46 4.67 -8.95 -1.80
N ASP A 47 4.96 -8.08 -0.82
CA ASP A 47 4.99 -6.62 -1.00
C ASP A 47 6.14 -6.20 -1.94
N ARG A 48 7.26 -6.91 -1.90
CA ARG A 48 8.36 -6.73 -2.86
C ARG A 48 7.94 -7.05 -4.30
N LEU A 49 7.17 -8.12 -4.52
CA LEU A 49 6.65 -8.47 -5.85
C LEU A 49 5.61 -7.44 -6.34
N TYR A 50 4.79 -6.93 -5.42
CA TYR A 50 3.86 -5.83 -5.68
C TYR A 50 4.62 -4.56 -6.11
N ALA A 51 5.65 -4.15 -5.35
CA ALA A 51 6.48 -2.98 -5.64
C ALA A 51 7.18 -3.08 -7.01
N GLN A 52 7.67 -4.27 -7.38
CA GLN A 52 8.23 -4.51 -8.73
C GLN A 52 7.19 -4.34 -9.85
N ALA A 53 5.94 -4.72 -9.60
CA ALA A 53 4.86 -4.51 -10.56
C ALA A 53 4.39 -3.05 -10.61
N TYR A 54 4.43 -2.36 -9.48
CA TYR A 54 4.19 -0.92 -9.38
C TYR A 54 5.17 -0.14 -10.29
N VAL A 55 6.46 -0.50 -10.34
CA VAL A 55 7.42 0.12 -11.28
C VAL A 55 6.94 0.04 -12.73
N ARG A 56 6.45 -1.13 -13.17
CA ARG A 56 5.93 -1.31 -14.54
C ARG A 56 4.64 -0.51 -14.76
N PHE A 57 3.77 -0.47 -13.76
CA PHE A 57 2.55 0.34 -13.79
C PHE A 57 2.86 1.81 -14.02
N ILE A 58 3.74 2.42 -13.22
CA ILE A 58 4.09 3.83 -13.37
C ILE A 58 4.83 4.10 -14.69
N GLY A 59 5.72 3.19 -15.11
CA GLY A 59 6.36 3.25 -16.41
C GLY A 59 5.35 3.31 -17.57
N ALA A 60 4.31 2.48 -17.52
CA ALA A 60 3.24 2.50 -18.51
C ALA A 60 2.37 3.76 -18.42
N MET A 61 2.13 4.29 -17.21
CA MET A 61 1.43 5.56 -17.01
C MET A 61 2.18 6.75 -17.61
N LEU A 62 3.51 6.79 -17.48
CA LEU A 62 4.34 7.83 -18.10
C LEU A 62 4.18 7.88 -19.62
N THR A 63 4.00 6.73 -20.29
CA THR A 63 3.78 6.70 -21.75
C THR A 63 2.47 7.38 -22.18
N LYS A 64 1.51 7.56 -21.27
CA LYS A 64 0.24 8.26 -21.52
C LYS A 64 0.36 9.78 -21.36
N VAL A 65 1.49 10.29 -20.85
CA VAL A 65 1.71 11.72 -20.63
C VAL A 65 2.37 12.34 -21.87
N VAL A 66 1.69 13.30 -22.49
CA VAL A 66 2.19 14.00 -23.69
C VAL A 66 2.78 15.36 -23.28
N LEU A 67 4.05 15.60 -23.60
CA LEU A 67 4.77 16.86 -23.34
C LEU A 67 5.06 17.63 -24.64
N PRO A 68 5.17 18.99 -24.61
CA PRO A 68 4.89 19.89 -23.49
C PRO A 68 3.38 20.27 -23.48
N ASN A 69 2.64 19.80 -22.49
CA ASN A 69 1.24 20.20 -22.26
C ASN A 69 1.07 20.64 -20.79
N ASN A 70 -0.13 21.10 -20.42
CA ASN A 70 -0.55 21.42 -19.04
C ASN A 70 -0.47 20.22 -18.05
N LYS A 71 0.25 19.15 -18.40
CA LYS A 71 0.37 17.89 -17.67
C LYS A 71 1.75 17.71 -17.02
N GLN A 72 2.56 18.76 -16.93
CA GLN A 72 3.90 18.70 -16.31
C GLN A 72 3.83 18.16 -14.88
N HIS A 73 2.87 18.63 -14.07
CA HIS A 73 2.66 18.17 -12.70
C HIS A 73 2.36 16.66 -12.61
N MET A 74 1.68 16.07 -13.60
CA MET A 74 1.44 14.63 -13.67
C MET A 74 2.71 13.85 -14.00
N PHE A 75 3.55 14.38 -14.90
CA PHE A 75 4.83 13.79 -15.19
C PHE A 75 5.71 13.77 -13.93
N ASP A 76 5.78 14.91 -13.24
CA ASP A 76 6.60 15.07 -12.04
C ASP A 76 6.16 14.13 -10.91
N ILE A 77 4.86 13.98 -10.66
CA ILE A 77 4.36 13.07 -9.60
C ILE A 77 4.59 11.60 -9.94
N LEU A 78 4.50 11.21 -11.23
CA LEU A 78 4.79 9.84 -11.66
C LEU A 78 6.29 9.53 -11.57
N VAL A 79 7.16 10.48 -11.91
CA VAL A 79 8.62 10.35 -11.70
C VAL A 79 8.93 10.26 -10.21
N GLU A 80 8.28 11.07 -9.37
CA GLU A 80 8.43 10.98 -7.92
C GLU A 80 7.99 9.61 -7.38
N ALA A 81 6.86 9.07 -7.86
CA ALA A 81 6.39 7.72 -7.51
C ALA A 81 7.41 6.63 -7.88
N LEU A 82 8.05 6.70 -9.05
CA LEU A 82 9.12 5.77 -9.44
C LEU A 82 10.33 5.87 -8.52
N ASN A 83 10.75 7.08 -8.17
CA ASN A 83 11.87 7.28 -7.27
C ASN A 83 11.56 6.77 -5.85
N ASN A 84 10.31 6.95 -5.38
CA ASN A 84 9.86 6.45 -4.09
C ASN A 84 9.90 4.92 -4.06
N ILE A 85 9.25 4.24 -5.01
CA ILE A 85 9.18 2.78 -5.02
C ILE A 85 10.56 2.13 -5.22
N GLN A 86 11.48 2.79 -5.95
CA GLN A 86 12.86 2.32 -6.07
C GLN A 86 13.59 2.35 -4.71
N ARG A 87 13.47 3.46 -3.97
CA ARG A 87 14.02 3.56 -2.61
C ARG A 87 13.37 2.57 -1.66
N GLU A 88 12.08 2.29 -1.81
CA GLU A 88 11.38 1.29 -1.00
C GLU A 88 11.92 -0.13 -1.24
N LEU A 89 12.22 -0.50 -2.49
CA LEU A 89 12.85 -1.79 -2.79
C LEU A 89 14.23 -1.93 -2.14
N GLU A 90 15.04 -0.86 -2.16
CA GLU A 90 16.34 -0.84 -1.46
C GLU A 90 16.14 -0.93 0.06
N PHE A 91 15.20 -0.16 0.61
CA PHE A 91 14.81 -0.20 2.01
C PHE A 91 14.35 -1.60 2.46
N PHE A 92 13.63 -2.34 1.62
CA PHE A 92 13.23 -3.72 1.93
C PHE A 92 14.44 -4.64 2.10
N ASP A 93 15.40 -4.56 1.17
CA ASP A 93 16.60 -5.39 1.22
C ASP A 93 17.47 -5.02 2.45
N GLU A 94 17.59 -3.73 2.79
CA GLU A 94 18.31 -3.26 3.98
C GLU A 94 17.68 -3.73 5.29
N VAL A 95 16.36 -3.55 5.45
CA VAL A 95 15.64 -3.96 6.66
C VAL A 95 15.60 -5.48 6.79
N ALA A 96 15.44 -6.21 5.67
CA ALA A 96 15.50 -7.66 5.70
C ALA A 96 16.86 -8.17 6.19
N MET A 97 17.96 -7.54 5.77
CA MET A 97 19.30 -7.87 6.24
C MET A 97 19.49 -7.52 7.73
N GLU A 98 19.04 -6.34 8.17
CA GLU A 98 19.18 -5.87 9.55
C GLU A 98 18.42 -6.76 10.56
N TYR A 99 17.21 -7.19 10.21
CA TYR A 99 16.32 -7.94 11.13
C TYR A 99 16.27 -9.45 10.84
N GLY A 100 16.95 -9.93 9.79
CA GLY A 100 16.97 -11.34 9.39
C GLY A 100 15.62 -11.83 8.85
N LEU A 101 15.01 -11.05 7.95
CA LEU A 101 13.74 -11.40 7.28
C LEU A 101 14.02 -12.10 5.95
N ASP A 102 13.17 -13.07 5.60
CA ASP A 102 13.26 -13.78 4.32
C ASP A 102 12.37 -13.12 3.26
N ILE A 103 12.99 -12.40 2.33
CA ILE A 103 12.32 -11.74 1.18
C ILE A 103 11.84 -12.72 0.10
N THR A 104 12.03 -14.02 0.30
CA THR A 104 11.51 -15.11 -0.54
C THR A 104 10.59 -16.06 0.22
N ALA A 105 10.14 -15.66 1.41
CA ALA A 105 9.27 -16.46 2.25
C ALA A 105 7.97 -16.85 1.54
N LEU A 106 7.56 -18.10 1.75
CA LEU A 106 6.35 -18.68 1.18
C LEU A 106 5.21 -18.63 2.19
N SER A 107 3.99 -18.40 1.73
CA SER A 107 2.79 -18.59 2.55
C SER A 107 2.37 -20.06 2.59
N ASN A 108 1.65 -20.47 3.65
CA ASN A 108 1.17 -21.85 3.82
C ASN A 108 0.31 -22.32 2.61
N GLN A 109 -0.50 -21.41 2.04
CA GLN A 109 -1.29 -21.67 0.83
C GLN A 109 -0.45 -21.99 -0.43
N GLN A 110 0.79 -21.48 -0.51
CA GLN A 110 1.71 -21.79 -1.60
C GLN A 110 2.40 -23.14 -1.41
N SER A 111 2.58 -23.56 -0.16
CA SER A 111 3.18 -24.84 0.22
C SER A 111 2.23 -26.03 -0.03
N GLU A 112 0.92 -25.86 0.15
CA GLU A 112 -0.06 -26.95 0.02
C GLU A 112 -0.41 -27.35 -1.44
N ASN A 113 -0.16 -26.46 -2.42
CA ASN A 113 -0.50 -26.70 -3.83
C ASN A 113 0.49 -27.65 -4.57
N GLN A 114 1.07 -28.64 -3.90
CA GLN A 114 2.17 -29.45 -4.42
C GLN A 114 1.78 -30.91 -4.71
N HIS A 115 1.69 -31.24 -6.00
CA HIS A 115 1.89 -32.60 -6.52
C HIS A 115 3.29 -32.77 -7.18
N SER A 116 4.21 -31.81 -7.04
CA SER A 116 5.49 -31.83 -7.76
C SER A 116 6.62 -31.08 -7.04
N GLY A 117 7.09 -31.65 -5.92
CA GLY A 117 8.49 -31.72 -5.48
C GLY A 117 9.39 -30.48 -5.31
N ALA A 118 8.97 -29.26 -5.66
CA ALA A 118 9.77 -28.05 -5.45
C ALA A 118 8.87 -26.84 -5.18
N SER A 119 9.08 -26.21 -4.02
CA SER A 119 8.40 -24.97 -3.67
C SER A 119 9.13 -23.79 -4.30
N TYR A 120 8.46 -23.09 -5.23
CA TYR A 120 9.02 -21.91 -5.90
C TYR A 120 8.37 -20.64 -5.38
N PHE A 121 9.18 -19.66 -5.01
CA PHE A 121 8.73 -18.32 -4.66
C PHE A 121 8.00 -17.68 -5.86
N ARG A 122 6.73 -17.32 -5.65
CA ARG A 122 5.84 -16.75 -6.67
C ARG A 122 4.86 -15.77 -6.05
N PRO A 123 4.22 -14.90 -6.87
CA PRO A 123 3.10 -14.10 -6.39
C PRO A 123 1.98 -14.99 -5.83
N SER A 124 1.44 -14.62 -4.68
CA SER A 124 0.18 -15.15 -4.17
C SER A 124 -0.97 -14.84 -5.13
N PHE A 125 -2.14 -15.45 -4.95
CA PHE A 125 -3.30 -15.13 -5.78
C PHE A 125 -3.68 -13.64 -5.67
N ILE A 126 -3.59 -13.06 -4.48
CA ILE A 126 -3.91 -11.65 -4.24
C ILE A 126 -2.84 -10.74 -4.86
N THR A 127 -1.56 -11.04 -4.65
CA THR A 127 -0.46 -10.31 -5.28
C THR A 127 -0.56 -10.38 -6.80
N ARG A 128 -0.90 -11.54 -7.36
CA ARG A 128 -1.12 -11.70 -8.79
C ARG A 128 -2.30 -10.85 -9.29
N ALA A 129 -3.41 -10.85 -8.57
CA ALA A 129 -4.56 -10.01 -8.91
C ALA A 129 -4.22 -8.51 -8.87
N TYR A 130 -3.35 -8.09 -7.96
CA TYR A 130 -2.81 -6.73 -7.93
C TYR A 130 -1.95 -6.41 -9.15
N ILE A 131 -1.05 -7.32 -9.52
CA ILE A 131 -0.23 -7.21 -10.74
C ILE A 131 -1.14 -7.06 -11.97
N ASP A 132 -2.18 -7.89 -12.08
CA ASP A 132 -3.10 -7.88 -13.22
C ASP A 132 -3.98 -6.60 -13.22
N LEU A 133 -4.34 -6.06 -12.05
CA LEU A 133 -5.00 -4.74 -11.91
C LEU A 133 -4.12 -3.62 -12.46
N PHE A 134 -2.84 -3.60 -12.07
CA PHE A 134 -1.86 -2.64 -12.56
C PHE A 134 -1.66 -2.70 -14.06
N MET A 135 -1.58 -3.89 -14.64
CA MET A 135 -1.49 -4.05 -16.10
C MET A 135 -2.80 -3.62 -16.80
N SER A 136 -3.96 -3.88 -16.20
CA SER A 136 -5.26 -3.48 -16.76
C SER A 136 -5.44 -1.97 -16.79
N VAL A 137 -5.22 -1.29 -15.66
CA VAL A 137 -5.45 0.16 -15.56
C VAL A 137 -4.42 0.97 -16.38
N SER A 138 -3.22 0.42 -16.57
CA SER A 138 -2.21 1.05 -17.43
C SER A 138 -2.38 0.74 -18.91
N SER A 139 -3.34 -0.10 -19.30
CA SER A 139 -3.57 -0.45 -20.71
C SER A 139 -3.95 0.77 -21.56
N PRO A 140 -3.67 0.77 -22.89
CA PRO A 140 -3.93 1.93 -23.76
C PRO A 140 -5.40 2.38 -23.82
N GLY A 141 -6.35 1.48 -23.56
CA GLY A 141 -7.78 1.79 -23.58
C GLY A 141 -8.32 2.45 -22.31
N VAL A 142 -7.53 2.46 -21.22
CA VAL A 142 -7.94 3.04 -19.93
C VAL A 142 -7.44 4.48 -19.82
N SER A 143 -8.28 5.37 -19.32
CA SER A 143 -7.96 6.80 -19.24
C SER A 143 -6.85 7.10 -18.24
N LEU A 144 -6.18 8.25 -18.43
CA LEU A 144 -5.14 8.70 -17.50
C LEU A 144 -5.69 8.96 -16.10
N VAL A 145 -6.93 9.47 -15.99
CA VAL A 145 -7.56 9.76 -14.69
C VAL A 145 -7.84 8.48 -13.90
N GLU A 146 -8.22 7.38 -14.56
CA GLU A 146 -8.43 6.09 -13.90
C GLU A 146 -7.12 5.53 -13.35
N GLY A 147 -6.03 5.59 -14.12
CA GLY A 147 -4.73 5.14 -13.65
C GLY A 147 -4.21 6.01 -12.50
N MET A 148 -4.38 7.34 -12.56
CA MET A 148 -4.03 8.21 -11.43
C MET A 148 -4.93 7.96 -10.21
N ALA A 149 -6.20 7.61 -10.40
CA ALA A 149 -7.10 7.22 -9.32
C ALA A 149 -6.68 5.90 -8.66
N VAL A 150 -6.18 4.92 -9.43
CA VAL A 150 -5.58 3.70 -8.88
C VAL A 150 -4.33 4.02 -8.06
N LEU A 151 -3.41 4.82 -8.60
CA LEU A 151 -2.23 5.26 -7.87
C LEU A 151 -2.60 5.96 -6.56
N TYR A 152 -3.54 6.91 -6.62
CA TYR A 152 -4.03 7.58 -5.42
C TYR A 152 -4.62 6.60 -4.41
N ALA A 153 -5.46 5.67 -4.87
CA ALA A 153 -6.17 4.75 -4.03
C ALA A 153 -5.24 3.79 -3.29
N THR A 154 -4.25 3.20 -3.97
CA THR A 154 -3.28 2.31 -3.33
C THR A 154 -2.49 3.04 -2.25
N GLU A 155 -1.95 4.22 -2.58
CA GLU A 155 -1.15 5.02 -1.64
C GLU A 155 -1.98 5.52 -0.45
N TYR A 156 -3.23 5.93 -0.71
CA TYR A 156 -4.12 6.42 0.32
C TYR A 156 -4.54 5.33 1.30
N VAL A 157 -4.88 4.14 0.82
CA VAL A 157 -5.26 3.02 1.70
C VAL A 157 -4.05 2.58 2.52
N TYR A 158 -2.89 2.46 1.90
CA TYR A 158 -1.64 2.06 2.56
C TYR A 158 -1.22 3.05 3.65
N LEU A 159 -1.24 4.36 3.36
CA LEU A 159 -1.02 5.43 4.36
C LEU A 159 -1.94 5.27 5.58
N HIS A 160 -3.22 5.00 5.36
CA HIS A 160 -4.19 4.89 6.45
C HIS A 160 -4.05 3.60 7.24
N ALA A 161 -3.68 2.49 6.58
CA ALA A 161 -3.32 1.25 7.24
C ALA A 161 -2.13 1.44 8.20
N TRP A 162 -1.06 2.09 7.73
CA TRP A 162 0.12 2.34 8.55
C TRP A 162 -0.10 3.40 9.63
N LYS A 163 -0.92 4.42 9.37
CA LYS A 163 -1.36 5.36 10.41
C LYS A 163 -2.19 4.68 11.50
N HIS A 164 -3.00 3.68 11.15
CA HIS A 164 -3.72 2.89 12.15
C HIS A 164 -2.73 2.12 13.04
N ALA A 165 -1.77 1.41 12.44
CA ALA A 165 -0.71 0.71 13.19
C ALA A 165 0.12 1.66 14.07
N ALA A 166 0.45 2.87 13.57
CA ALA A 166 1.15 3.91 14.33
C ALA A 166 0.34 4.41 15.53
N GLY A 167 -0.98 4.53 15.38
CA GLY A 167 -1.90 4.84 16.47
C GLY A 167 -1.85 3.79 17.57
N ILE A 168 -1.93 2.50 17.20
CA ILE A 168 -1.81 1.38 18.14
C ILE A 168 -0.44 1.40 18.85
N MET A 169 0.65 1.57 18.10
CA MET A 169 2.01 1.69 18.65
C MET A 169 2.12 2.79 19.72
N SER A 170 1.52 3.96 19.46
CA SER A 170 1.52 5.08 20.41
C SER A 170 0.72 4.78 21.68
N HIS A 171 -0.44 4.12 21.55
CA HIS A 171 -1.25 3.70 22.69
C HIS A 171 -0.56 2.63 23.55
N THR A 172 0.10 1.65 22.91
CA THR A 172 0.86 0.61 23.60
C THR A 172 2.03 1.20 24.38
N ALA A 173 2.77 2.15 23.80
CA ALA A 173 3.87 2.84 24.49
C ALA A 173 3.38 3.57 25.77
N ALA A 174 2.29 4.35 25.65
CA ALA A 174 1.70 5.06 26.79
C ALA A 174 1.24 4.11 27.92
N SER A 175 0.69 2.95 27.57
CA SER A 175 0.27 1.95 28.56
C SER A 175 1.45 1.32 29.31
N CYS A 176 2.59 1.13 28.63
CA CYS A 176 3.78 0.52 29.20
C CYS A 176 4.53 1.48 30.14
N GLU A 177 4.54 2.78 29.83
CA GLU A 177 5.13 3.83 30.69
C GLU A 177 4.45 3.92 32.06
N THR A 178 3.14 3.64 32.15
CA THR A 178 2.42 3.66 33.44
C THR A 178 2.74 2.47 34.35
N LEU A 179 3.40 1.42 33.83
CA LEU A 179 3.67 0.16 34.54
C LEU A 179 5.17 -0.15 34.70
N ALA A 180 6.07 0.60 34.07
CA ALA A 180 7.50 0.30 34.05
C ALA A 180 8.24 0.82 35.31
N SER A 181 8.90 -0.11 36.02
CA SER A 181 9.91 0.21 37.05
C SER A 181 11.22 0.65 36.36
N PRO A 182 11.98 1.63 36.90
CA PRO A 182 13.10 2.30 36.23
C PRO A 182 14.35 1.44 35.90
N ALA A 183 14.29 0.12 36.07
CA ALA A 183 15.40 -0.81 35.82
C ALA A 183 15.36 -1.50 34.44
N SER A 184 14.31 -1.30 33.62
CA SER A 184 14.18 -1.92 32.29
C SER A 184 14.58 -0.94 31.18
N PHE A 185 15.87 -0.86 30.86
CA PHE A 185 16.42 0.02 29.79
C PHE A 185 16.22 -0.50 28.36
N SER A 186 15.49 -1.61 28.16
CA SER A 186 15.08 -2.06 26.83
C SER A 186 13.82 -1.29 26.40
N THR A 187 14.01 -0.33 25.48
CA THR A 187 12.92 0.30 24.72
C THR A 187 12.04 -0.80 24.15
N GLY A 188 10.72 -0.69 24.30
CA GLY A 188 9.77 -1.79 24.09
C GLY A 188 9.92 -2.57 22.78
N ALA A 189 10.49 -1.98 21.73
CA ALA A 189 10.72 -2.61 20.43
C ALA A 189 11.75 -3.76 20.43
N GLU A 190 12.69 -3.83 21.39
CA GLU A 190 13.61 -5.00 21.47
C GLU A 190 12.92 -6.28 21.94
N ARG A 191 11.70 -6.16 22.48
CA ARG A 191 10.85 -7.29 22.88
C ARG A 191 9.86 -7.69 21.80
N ASP A 192 9.88 -7.04 20.64
CA ASP A 192 8.98 -7.37 19.54
C ASP A 192 9.32 -8.73 18.97
N LEU A 193 8.28 -9.46 18.58
CA LEU A 193 8.46 -10.79 17.98
C LEU A 193 9.19 -10.73 16.63
N ASP A 194 9.18 -9.58 15.96
CA ASP A 194 9.95 -9.32 14.75
C ASP A 194 11.35 -8.69 14.99
N GLY A 195 11.73 -8.48 16.26
CA GLY A 195 12.96 -7.80 16.65
C GLY A 195 12.91 -6.27 16.52
N GLY A 196 11.75 -5.69 16.24
CA GLY A 196 11.49 -4.26 16.18
C GLY A 196 11.37 -3.71 14.75
N ALA A 197 11.41 -4.57 13.72
CA ALA A 197 11.42 -4.17 12.32
C ALA A 197 10.21 -3.29 11.96
N LEU A 198 9.00 -3.70 12.35
CA LEU A 198 7.77 -2.95 12.09
C LEU A 198 7.78 -1.60 12.80
N ARG A 199 8.00 -1.59 14.12
CA ARG A 199 7.85 -0.37 14.94
C ARG A 199 9.00 0.63 14.75
N ARG A 200 10.20 0.16 14.37
CA ARG A 200 11.37 1.02 14.16
C ARG A 200 11.54 1.48 12.71
N LYS A 201 11.10 0.68 11.72
CA LYS A 201 11.37 0.94 10.30
C LYS A 201 10.09 1.13 9.49
N PHE A 202 9.26 0.10 9.38
CA PHE A 202 8.12 0.09 8.45
C PHE A 202 7.00 1.05 8.84
N ILE A 203 6.51 1.00 10.08
CA ILE A 203 5.41 1.87 10.55
C ILE A 203 5.79 3.35 10.38
N PRO A 204 6.95 3.83 10.90
CA PRO A 204 7.33 5.24 10.74
C PRO A 204 7.50 5.67 9.28
N ASN A 205 7.96 4.78 8.39
CA ASN A 205 8.18 5.11 6.98
C ASN A 205 6.87 5.51 6.29
N TRP A 206 5.84 4.67 6.38
CA TRP A 206 4.56 4.88 5.68
C TRP A 206 3.47 5.55 6.51
N SER A 207 3.71 5.85 7.79
CA SER A 207 2.88 6.79 8.55
C SER A 207 3.45 8.21 8.60
N SER A 208 4.55 8.47 7.88
CA SER A 208 5.29 9.74 7.94
C SER A 208 4.50 10.92 7.35
N PRO A 209 4.74 12.16 7.83
CA PRO A 209 4.23 13.37 7.20
C PRO A 209 4.69 13.53 5.75
N GLU A 210 5.91 13.09 5.43
CA GLU A 210 6.48 13.13 4.08
C GLU A 210 5.68 12.24 3.12
N PHE A 211 5.36 11.01 3.52
CA PHE A 211 4.53 10.11 2.73
C PHE A 211 3.10 10.63 2.60
N GLU A 212 2.49 11.15 3.66
CA GLU A 212 1.17 11.80 3.59
C GLU A 212 1.15 12.97 2.60
N LYS A 213 2.19 13.81 2.59
CA LYS A 213 2.31 14.91 1.63
C LYS A 213 2.41 14.41 0.19
N PHE A 214 3.08 13.28 -0.04
CA PHE A 214 3.10 12.63 -1.34
C PHE A 214 1.71 12.14 -1.76
N VAL A 215 1.00 11.41 -0.90
CA VAL A 215 -0.38 10.94 -1.17
C VAL A 215 -1.32 12.10 -1.48
N ASN A 216 -1.24 13.20 -0.72
CA ASN A 216 -2.08 14.37 -0.94
C ASN A 216 -1.85 15.01 -2.30
N ARG A 217 -0.58 15.12 -2.76
CA ARG A 217 -0.26 15.65 -4.09
C ARG A 217 -0.76 14.75 -5.21
N ILE A 218 -0.73 13.42 -5.05
CA ILE A 218 -1.38 12.52 -6.02
C ILE A 218 -2.88 12.84 -6.10
N GLY A 219 -3.53 13.05 -4.95
CA GLY A 219 -4.96 13.40 -4.88
C GLY A 219 -5.28 14.72 -5.60
N GLU A 220 -4.45 15.74 -5.42
CA GLU A 220 -4.58 17.02 -6.14
C GLU A 220 -4.55 16.83 -7.66
N VAL A 221 -3.60 16.02 -8.15
CA VAL A 221 -3.48 15.70 -9.59
C VAL A 221 -4.68 14.90 -10.11
N VAL A 222 -5.21 13.98 -9.32
CA VAL A 222 -6.45 13.23 -9.66
C VAL A 222 -7.63 14.18 -9.82
N ASP A 223 -7.80 15.10 -8.87
CA ASP A 223 -8.92 16.06 -8.90
C ASP A 223 -8.78 17.08 -10.03
N GLU A 224 -7.55 17.53 -10.34
CA GLU A 224 -7.25 18.37 -11.51
C GLU A 224 -7.60 17.65 -12.82
N LEU A 225 -7.19 16.39 -12.96
CA LEU A 225 -7.51 15.57 -14.13
C LEU A 225 -9.01 15.37 -14.31
N ALA A 226 -9.71 15.07 -13.22
CA ALA A 226 -11.16 14.89 -13.23
C ALA A 226 -11.89 16.19 -13.62
N ALA A 227 -11.42 17.35 -13.15
CA ALA A 227 -11.98 18.65 -13.49
C ALA A 227 -11.80 19.04 -14.97
N CYS A 228 -10.80 18.47 -15.66
CA CYS A 228 -10.55 18.72 -17.08
C CYS A 228 -11.48 17.95 -18.02
N ILE A 229 -12.24 16.96 -17.52
CA ILE A 229 -13.13 16.12 -18.34
C ILE A 229 -14.37 16.92 -18.73
N LYS A 230 -14.74 16.85 -20.02
CA LYS A 230 -15.91 17.56 -20.58
C LYS A 230 -16.96 16.57 -21.07
N GLY A 231 -18.22 16.96 -20.93
CA GLY A 231 -19.38 16.15 -21.31
C GLY A 231 -19.93 15.33 -20.14
N ALA A 232 -21.22 15.47 -19.85
CA ALA A 232 -21.85 14.87 -18.68
C ALA A 232 -21.70 13.34 -18.66
N ASP A 233 -21.99 12.68 -19.79
CA ASP A 233 -21.91 11.22 -19.92
C ASP A 233 -20.47 10.70 -19.72
N VAL A 234 -19.48 11.44 -20.23
CA VAL A 234 -18.06 11.08 -20.10
C VAL A 234 -17.59 11.27 -18.66
N ILE A 235 -18.01 12.35 -17.99
CA ILE A 235 -17.73 12.59 -16.58
C ILE A 235 -18.31 11.46 -15.73
N GLU A 236 -19.58 11.10 -15.94
CA GLU A 236 -20.23 10.04 -15.19
C GLU A 236 -19.58 8.68 -15.43
N THR A 237 -19.24 8.36 -16.68
CA THR A 237 -18.53 7.13 -17.03
C THR A 237 -17.19 7.05 -16.31
N ASN A 238 -16.35 8.09 -16.37
CA ASN A 238 -15.05 8.10 -15.69
C ASN A 238 -15.19 7.97 -14.18
N ARG A 239 -16.19 8.65 -13.56
CA ARG A 239 -16.46 8.52 -12.12
C ARG A 239 -16.83 7.09 -11.75
N ASN A 240 -17.70 6.45 -12.53
CA ASN A 240 -18.12 5.07 -12.28
C ASN A 240 -16.96 4.09 -12.44
N GLN A 241 -16.09 4.28 -13.44
CA GLN A 241 -14.88 3.45 -13.59
C GLN A 241 -13.92 3.63 -12.40
N CYS A 242 -13.64 4.88 -12.00
CA CYS A 242 -12.79 5.16 -10.83
C CYS A 242 -13.36 4.57 -9.53
N ILE A 243 -14.69 4.58 -9.36
CA ILE A 243 -15.36 3.89 -8.23
C ILE A 243 -15.16 2.37 -8.31
N GLY A 244 -15.24 1.79 -9.51
CA GLY A 244 -14.95 0.37 -9.75
C GLY A 244 -13.55 0.00 -9.30
N TRP A 245 -12.55 0.76 -9.76
CA TRP A 245 -11.15 0.59 -9.36
C TRP A 245 -10.95 0.74 -7.85
N TRP A 246 -11.53 1.77 -7.24
CA TRP A 246 -11.50 1.98 -5.80
C TRP A 246 -12.03 0.78 -5.02
N ARG A 247 -13.19 0.26 -5.40
CA ARG A 247 -13.78 -0.93 -4.75
C ARG A 247 -12.88 -2.16 -4.88
N GLN A 248 -12.28 -2.35 -6.05
CA GLN A 248 -11.36 -3.46 -6.29
C GLN A 248 -10.11 -3.35 -5.43
N ILE A 249 -9.53 -2.15 -5.31
CA ILE A 249 -8.38 -1.88 -4.44
C ILE A 249 -8.72 -2.15 -2.98
N LEU A 250 -9.85 -1.63 -2.48
CA LEU A 250 -10.25 -1.91 -1.09
C LEU A 250 -10.39 -3.40 -0.82
N TRP A 251 -10.93 -4.17 -1.78
CA TRP A 251 -11.02 -5.61 -1.65
C TRP A 251 -9.63 -6.26 -1.67
N LEU A 252 -8.74 -5.86 -2.59
CA LEU A 252 -7.38 -6.41 -2.66
C LEU A 252 -6.57 -6.11 -1.40
N GLU A 253 -6.60 -4.88 -0.90
CA GLU A 253 -5.93 -4.45 0.34
C GLU A 253 -6.42 -5.24 1.55
N GLU A 254 -7.73 -5.46 1.67
CA GLU A 254 -8.30 -6.30 2.74
C GLU A 254 -7.75 -7.73 2.71
N GLN A 255 -7.47 -8.29 1.52
CA GLN A 255 -6.96 -9.65 1.35
C GLN A 255 -5.43 -9.75 1.32
N PHE A 256 -4.72 -8.62 1.21
CA PHE A 256 -3.27 -8.62 1.02
C PHE A 256 -2.51 -8.92 2.30
N TRP A 257 -3.05 -8.49 3.44
CA TRP A 257 -2.48 -8.74 4.76
C TRP A 257 -2.54 -10.23 5.11
N PRO A 258 -1.43 -10.86 5.55
CA PRO A 258 -1.46 -12.23 6.02
C PRO A 258 -2.41 -12.43 7.22
N ASP A 259 -3.04 -13.61 7.28
CA ASP A 259 -3.75 -14.02 8.50
C ASP A 259 -2.74 -14.25 9.63
N VAL A 260 -3.00 -13.59 10.76
CA VAL A 260 -2.19 -13.66 11.98
C VAL A 260 -2.43 -14.96 12.76
N ASN A 261 -3.54 -15.66 12.53
CA ASN A 261 -3.92 -16.87 13.26
C ASN A 261 -3.54 -18.18 12.54
N GLU A 262 -3.11 -18.12 11.28
CA GLU A 262 -2.66 -19.31 10.55
C GLU A 262 -1.23 -19.67 10.99
N HIS A 263 -1.07 -20.79 11.70
CA HIS A 263 0.23 -21.39 12.04
C HIS A 263 0.74 -22.27 10.89
#